data_AF-A0A7R9MR62-F1
#
_entry.id   AF-A0A7R9MR62-F1
#
_cell.length_a   1.000
_cell.length_b   1.000
_cell.length_c   1.000
_cell.angle_alpha   90.00
_cell.angle_beta   90.00
_cell.angle_gamma   90.00
#
_symmetry.space_group_name_H-M   'P 1'
#
loop_
_entity.id
_entity.type
_entity.pdbx_description
1 polymer ?
#
loop_
_entity_poly.entity_id
_entity_poly.type
_entity_poly.pdbx_seq_one_letter_code
_entity_poly.pdbx_strand_id
1 'polypeptide(L)'
;GIEEVHKLYHDDYDWLYKADDDTYTIMENLVDFVSRYNTSDPLWFGQPFRTPWKNNKQYYFTGGAGYLHNHKKVFSKEAVNRLIKSFENRRKDCDVSKQEGPDDVYFAVCLQGSGVVPGDARDVLGEPRFFHFSPETMMNPNK
;
A
#
# COMPACT_ATOMS: atom_id res chain seq x y z
N GLY A 1 -2.17 -2.99 13.74
CA GLY A 1 -2.42 -3.86 12.59
C GLY A 1 -1.11 -4.44 12.08
N ILE A 2 -0.41 -3.72 11.19
CA ILE A 2 0.85 -4.17 10.60
C ILE A 2 1.92 -4.48 11.65
N GLU A 3 2.05 -3.63 12.68
CA GLU A 3 3.00 -3.83 13.78
C GLU A 3 2.79 -5.16 14.52
N GLU A 4 1.54 -5.49 14.86
CA GLU A 4 1.23 -6.75 15.57
C GLU A 4 1.49 -7.98 14.69
N VAL A 5 1.11 -7.92 13.40
CA VAL A 5 1.39 -9.01 12.46
C VAL A 5 2.89 -9.21 12.29
N HIS A 6 3.66 -8.12 12.17
CA HIS A 6 5.12 -8.21 12.08
C HIS A 6 5.71 -8.81 13.36
N LYS A 7 5.31 -8.33 14.54
CA LYS A 7 5.79 -8.86 15.82
C LYS A 7 5.57 -10.37 15.97
N LEU A 8 4.42 -10.88 15.53
CA LEU A 8 4.06 -12.29 15.69
C LEU A 8 4.62 -13.19 14.59
N TYR A 9 4.75 -12.69 13.36
CA TYR A 9 4.96 -13.52 12.16
C TYR A 9 6.09 -13.04 11.26
N HIS A 10 6.97 -12.11 11.68
CA HIS A 10 8.00 -11.55 10.78
C HIS A 10 8.87 -12.60 10.08
N ASP A 11 9.12 -13.75 10.70
CA ASP A 11 9.90 -14.84 10.10
C ASP A 11 9.07 -15.76 9.20
N ASP A 12 7.74 -15.70 9.28
CA ASP A 12 6.81 -16.63 8.62
C ASP A 12 6.20 -16.07 7.32
N TYR A 13 6.49 -14.83 6.95
CA TYR A 13 6.03 -14.26 5.68
C TYR A 13 7.13 -13.58 4.87
N ASP A 14 6.91 -13.59 3.55
CA ASP A 14 7.69 -12.88 2.54
C ASP A 14 7.00 -11.60 2.07
N TRP A 15 5.67 -11.63 2.04
CA TRP A 15 4.80 -10.56 1.59
C TRP A 15 3.66 -10.35 2.58
N LEU A 16 3.40 -9.10 2.94
CA LEU A 16 2.26 -8.72 3.75
C LEU A 16 1.17 -8.12 2.85
N TYR A 17 0.00 -8.75 2.82
CA TYR A 17 -1.17 -8.21 2.13
C TYR A 17 -2.15 -7.62 3.13
N LYS A 18 -2.39 -6.31 3.06
CA LYS A 18 -3.48 -5.65 3.79
C LYS A 18 -4.60 -5.35 2.80
N ALA A 19 -5.80 -5.80 3.12
CA ALA A 19 -7.03 -5.43 2.44
C ALA A 19 -8.10 -5.07 3.49
N ASP A 20 -9.24 -4.54 3.04
CA ASP A 20 -10.43 -4.40 3.90
C ASP A 20 -11.41 -5.54 3.65
N ASP A 21 -12.46 -5.60 4.44
CA ASP A 21 -13.46 -6.67 4.45
C ASP A 21 -14.37 -6.70 3.21
N ASP A 22 -14.40 -5.62 2.42
CA ASP A 22 -15.13 -5.49 1.16
C ASP A 22 -14.27 -5.68 -0.10
N THR A 23 -13.04 -6.17 0.06
CA THR A 23 -12.08 -6.36 -1.05
C THR A 23 -12.17 -7.74 -1.69
N TYR A 24 -12.44 -7.80 -2.99
CA TYR A 24 -12.29 -9.01 -3.80
C TYR A 24 -10.85 -9.18 -4.33
N THR A 25 -10.24 -10.35 -4.10
CA THR A 25 -8.86 -10.67 -4.52
C THR A 25 -8.80 -12.04 -5.16
N ILE A 26 -8.18 -12.14 -6.34
CA ILE A 26 -7.80 -13.43 -6.94
C ILE A 26 -6.38 -13.73 -6.46
N MET A 27 -6.24 -14.64 -5.50
CA MET A 27 -4.97 -14.87 -4.79
C MET A 27 -3.88 -15.42 -5.71
N GLU A 28 -4.23 -16.25 -6.68
CA GLU A 28 -3.32 -16.81 -7.68
C GLU A 28 -2.67 -15.69 -8.50
N ASN A 29 -3.46 -14.69 -8.91
CA ASN A 29 -2.95 -13.53 -9.65
C ASN A 29 -2.06 -12.65 -8.77
N LEU A 30 -2.38 -12.53 -7.48
CA LEU A 30 -1.56 -11.79 -6.53
C LEU A 30 -0.22 -12.49 -6.28
N VAL A 31 -0.21 -13.80 -6.10
CA VAL A 31 1.00 -14.60 -5.91
C VAL A 31 1.88 -14.55 -7.17
N ASP A 32 1.29 -14.76 -8.35
CA ASP A 32 2.00 -14.59 -9.64
C ASP A 32 2.61 -13.19 -9.76
N PHE A 33 1.84 -12.15 -9.44
CA PHE A 33 2.30 -10.76 -9.48
C PHE A 33 3.58 -10.55 -8.66
N VAL A 34 3.54 -10.91 -7.37
CA VAL A 34 4.63 -10.63 -6.42
C VAL A 34 5.83 -11.56 -6.60
N SER A 35 5.64 -12.74 -7.20
CA SER A 35 6.72 -13.71 -7.46
C SER A 35 7.87 -13.15 -8.32
N ARG A 36 7.61 -12.04 -9.02
CA ARG A 36 8.55 -11.37 -9.93
C ARG A 36 9.44 -10.33 -9.25
N TYR A 37 9.25 -10.10 -7.94
CA TYR A 37 9.99 -9.10 -7.16
C TYR A 37 10.75 -9.77 -6.01
N ASN A 38 11.86 -9.15 -5.58
CA ASN A 38 12.60 -9.62 -4.42
C ASN A 38 11.97 -9.09 -3.13
N THR A 39 11.78 -9.96 -2.14
CA THR A 39 11.26 -9.61 -0.81
C THR A 39 12.21 -8.72 0.00
N SER A 40 13.49 -8.72 -0.39
CA SER A 40 14.54 -7.85 0.17
C SER A 40 14.51 -6.43 -0.41
N ASP A 41 13.76 -6.20 -1.50
CA ASP A 41 13.63 -4.87 -2.08
C ASP A 41 12.58 -4.03 -1.32
N PRO A 42 12.79 -2.71 -1.24
CA PRO A 42 11.92 -1.63 -0.81
C PRO A 42 10.42 -1.58 -0.94
N LEU A 43 9.75 -2.61 -1.43
CA LEU A 43 8.61 -2.42 -2.30
C LEU A 43 7.28 -2.45 -1.56
N TRP A 44 6.39 -1.56 -1.97
CA TRP A 44 4.96 -1.64 -1.69
C TRP A 44 4.16 -1.37 -2.95
N PHE A 45 3.02 -2.04 -3.07
CA PHE A 45 2.15 -2.01 -4.24
C PHE A 45 0.72 -1.67 -3.84
N GLY A 46 0.00 -1.06 -4.77
CA GLY A 46 -1.38 -0.64 -4.63
C GLY A 46 -1.78 0.12 -5.89
N GLN A 47 -2.96 0.74 -5.87
CA GLN A 47 -3.33 1.66 -6.94
C GLN A 47 -2.92 3.09 -6.55
N PRO A 48 -2.00 3.74 -7.30
CA PRO A 48 -1.54 5.09 -6.99
C PRO A 48 -2.66 6.11 -7.13
N PHE A 49 -2.84 6.92 -6.09
CA PHE A 49 -3.41 8.25 -6.21
C PHE A 49 -2.29 9.29 -6.28
N ARG A 50 -2.53 10.31 -7.09
CA ARG A 50 -1.70 11.50 -7.12
C ARG A 50 -2.35 12.56 -6.24
N THR A 51 -1.62 13.08 -5.25
CA THR A 51 -2.15 14.18 -4.44
C THR A 51 -2.32 15.43 -5.32
N PRO A 52 -3.44 16.17 -5.20
CA PRO A 52 -3.53 17.53 -5.72
C PRO A 52 -2.89 18.56 -4.77
N TRP A 53 -2.60 18.18 -3.53
CA TRP A 53 -2.11 19.09 -2.50
C TRP A 53 -0.59 19.29 -2.54
N LYS A 54 -0.22 20.50 -2.98
CA LYS A 54 1.13 21.08 -3.09
C LYS A 54 2.02 20.44 -4.15
N ASN A 55 2.94 21.24 -4.67
CA ASN A 55 3.81 21.00 -5.83
C ASN A 55 4.77 19.79 -5.73
N ASN A 56 4.57 18.89 -4.77
CA ASN A 56 5.34 17.67 -4.62
C ASN A 56 4.57 16.51 -5.28
N LYS A 57 5.19 15.90 -6.28
CA LYS A 57 4.71 14.67 -6.95
C LYS A 57 4.77 13.48 -5.98
N GLN A 58 3.99 13.50 -4.92
CA GLN A 58 3.98 12.42 -3.94
C GLN A 58 2.88 11.41 -4.30
N TYR A 59 3.29 10.18 -4.56
CA TYR A 59 2.37 9.07 -4.74
C TYR A 59 1.94 8.57 -3.37
N TYR A 60 0.63 8.43 -3.18
CA TYR A 60 0.06 7.78 -2.01
C TYR A 60 -0.95 6.74 -2.47
N PHE A 61 -1.15 5.71 -1.67
CA PHE A 61 -2.22 4.74 -1.88
C PHE A 61 -3.31 5.07 -0.87
N THR A 62 -4.49 5.45 -1.36
CA THR A 62 -5.62 5.79 -0.49
C THR A 62 -6.04 4.60 0.37
N GLY A 63 -6.76 4.93 1.43
CA GLY A 63 -7.22 4.07 2.51
C GLY A 63 -8.55 4.55 3.05
N GLY A 64 -9.34 5.23 2.20
CA GLY A 64 -10.79 5.22 2.37
C GLY A 64 -11.50 6.51 2.73
N ALA A 65 -10.93 7.67 2.44
CA ALA A 65 -11.69 8.91 2.60
C ALA A 65 -12.66 9.13 1.40
N GLY A 66 -13.86 8.55 1.44
CA GLY A 66 -14.97 8.75 0.48
C GLY A 66 -15.36 7.50 -0.32
N TYR A 67 -16.25 7.66 -1.32
CA TYR A 67 -16.85 6.64 -2.23
C TYR A 67 -15.89 5.62 -2.93
N LEU A 68 -14.62 5.56 -2.55
CA LEU A 68 -13.56 4.71 -3.08
C LEU A 68 -13.20 3.66 -2.01
N HIS A 69 -14.00 2.60 -1.93
CA HIS A 69 -14.04 1.61 -0.84
C HIS A 69 -13.11 0.40 -1.03
N ASN A 70 -11.83 0.58 -1.38
CA ASN A 70 -10.94 -0.59 -1.54
C ASN A 70 -9.48 -0.27 -1.19
N HIS A 71 -8.97 -0.78 -0.07
CA HIS A 71 -7.62 -0.49 0.44
C HIS A 71 -6.74 -1.73 0.43
N LYS A 72 -6.52 -2.27 -0.76
CA LYS A 72 -5.51 -3.31 -0.98
C LYS A 72 -4.12 -2.73 -1.16
N LYS A 73 -3.22 -3.09 -0.25
CA LYS A 73 -1.79 -2.75 -0.29
C LYS A 73 -0.99 -4.03 -0.05
N VAL A 74 0.06 -4.22 -0.83
CA VAL A 74 1.00 -5.34 -0.68
C VAL A 74 2.35 -4.77 -0.29
N PHE A 75 3.01 -5.34 0.70
CA PHE A 75 4.33 -4.91 1.17
C PHE A 75 5.29 -6.08 1.09
N SER A 76 6.48 -5.84 0.58
CA SER A 76 7.62 -6.73 0.75
C SER A 76 8.01 -6.82 2.23
N LYS A 77 8.66 -7.92 2.61
CA LYS A 77 9.24 -8.08 3.96
C LYS A 77 10.12 -6.91 4.36
N GLU A 78 11.02 -6.46 3.46
CA GLU A 78 11.90 -5.33 3.75
C GLU A 78 11.14 -4.01 3.91
N ALA A 79 10.06 -3.79 3.16
CA ALA A 79 9.23 -2.60 3.36
C ALA A 79 8.59 -2.58 4.76
N VAL A 80 8.09 -3.73 5.25
CA VAL A 80 7.54 -3.81 6.61
C VAL A 80 8.64 -3.59 7.66
N ASN A 81 9.81 -4.22 7.50
CA ASN A 81 10.96 -4.01 8.41
C ASN A 81 11.31 -2.53 8.58
N ARG A 82 11.39 -1.79 7.46
CA ARG A 82 11.73 -0.36 7.46
C ARG A 82 10.66 0.50 8.11
N LEU A 83 9.39 0.16 7.84
CA LEU A 83 8.25 0.85 8.43
C LEU A 83 8.25 0.69 9.96
N ILE A 84 8.38 -0.54 10.46
CA ILE A 84 8.40 -0.83 11.91
C ILE A 84 9.59 -0.14 12.58
N LYS A 85 10.80 -0.26 12.02
CA LYS A 85 11.99 0.45 12.52
C LYS A 85 11.77 1.96 12.57
N SER A 86 11.02 2.54 11.64
CA SER A 86 10.74 3.98 11.64
C SER A 86 9.74 4.40 12.71
N PHE A 87 8.78 3.54 13.05
CA PHE A 87 7.90 3.73 14.20
C PHE A 87 8.68 3.63 15.53
N GLU A 88 9.50 2.59 15.70
CA GLU A 88 10.32 2.38 16.90
C GLU A 88 11.28 3.56 17.16
N ASN A 89 11.93 4.06 16.11
CA ASN A 89 12.83 5.20 16.18
C ASN A 89 12.10 6.55 16.29
N ARG A 90 10.77 6.56 16.34
CA ARG A 90 9.92 7.76 16.38
C ARG A 90 10.32 8.78 15.32
N ARG A 91 10.52 8.30 14.08
CA ARG A 91 10.91 9.16 12.96
C ARG A 91 9.87 10.28 12.82
N LYS A 92 10.34 11.52 12.63
CA LYS A 92 9.47 12.71 12.51
C LYS A 92 8.39 12.55 11.42
N ASP A 93 8.74 11.96 10.29
CA ASP A 93 7.81 11.72 9.16
C ASP A 93 6.76 10.63 9.44
N CYS A 94 6.93 9.86 10.53
CA CYS A 94 6.03 8.81 10.99
C CYS A 94 5.30 9.19 12.28
N ASP A 95 5.48 10.42 12.78
CA ASP A 95 4.83 10.91 13.99
C ASP A 95 3.43 11.44 13.66
N VAL A 96 2.42 10.57 13.79
CA VAL A 96 1.01 10.88 13.51
C VAL A 96 0.46 12.04 14.35
N SER A 97 1.06 12.36 15.51
CA SER A 97 0.60 13.44 16.37
C SER A 97 0.92 14.84 15.83
N LYS A 98 1.84 14.95 14.87
CA LYS A 98 2.33 16.21 14.29
C LYS A 98 1.80 16.47 12.88
N GLN A 99 0.76 15.76 12.48
CA GLN A 99 0.33 15.65 11.10
C GLN A 99 -1.17 15.99 10.97
N GLU A 100 -1.53 16.87 10.02
CA GLU A 100 -2.90 17.35 9.76
C GLU A 100 -3.45 16.92 8.37
N GLY A 101 -4.28 15.88 8.28
CA GLY A 101 -4.74 15.34 7.00
C GLY A 101 -5.15 13.85 7.03
N PRO A 102 -5.46 13.23 5.87
CA PRO A 102 -5.90 11.85 5.80
C PRO A 102 -4.79 10.86 6.15
N ASP A 103 -5.13 9.81 6.91
CA ASP A 103 -4.19 8.78 7.39
C ASP A 103 -3.31 8.17 6.29
N ASP A 104 -3.84 8.01 5.07
CA ASP A 104 -3.10 7.43 3.95
C ASP A 104 -2.01 8.28 3.37
N VAL A 105 -2.22 9.59 3.40
CA VAL A 105 -1.20 10.55 2.97
C VAL A 105 -0.03 10.44 3.95
N TYR A 106 -0.31 10.33 5.26
CA TYR A 106 0.73 10.15 6.27
C TYR A 106 1.41 8.81 6.24
N PHE A 107 0.63 7.76 6.04
CA PHE A 107 1.17 6.43 5.86
C PHE A 107 2.14 6.40 4.66
N ALA A 108 1.79 7.04 3.54
CA ALA A 108 2.68 7.18 2.38
C ALA A 108 3.92 8.05 2.67
N VAL A 109 3.78 9.17 3.39
CA VAL A 109 4.89 10.02 3.81
C VAL A 109 5.88 9.24 4.68
N CYS A 110 5.38 8.51 5.67
CA CYS A 110 6.20 7.69 6.55
C CYS A 110 6.93 6.59 5.78
N LEU A 111 6.24 5.87 4.89
CA LEU A 111 6.86 4.83 4.05
C LEU A 111 7.99 5.40 3.18
N GLN A 112 7.74 6.50 2.47
CA GLN A 112 8.77 7.14 1.65
C GLN A 112 9.93 7.66 2.49
N GLY A 113 9.64 8.27 3.64
CA GLY A 113 10.66 8.65 4.61
C GLY A 113 11.50 7.46 5.05
N SER A 114 10.88 6.31 5.27
CA SER A 114 11.52 5.04 5.64
C SER A 114 12.33 4.41 4.48
N GLY A 115 12.36 5.03 3.30
CA GLY A 115 13.03 4.51 2.11
C GLY A 115 12.27 3.35 1.46
N VAL A 116 10.96 3.23 1.72
CA VAL A 116 10.05 2.31 1.02
C VAL A 116 9.56 3.00 -0.25
N VAL A 117 9.61 2.27 -1.37
CA VAL A 117 9.38 2.80 -2.72
C VAL A 117 8.18 2.15 -3.38
N PRO A 118 7.25 2.92 -3.99
CA PRO A 118 6.12 2.36 -4.70
C PRO A 118 6.60 1.58 -5.93
N GLY A 119 6.18 0.33 -6.03
CA GLY A 119 6.45 -0.50 -7.21
C GLY A 119 5.39 -0.32 -8.30
N ASP A 120 5.77 -0.62 -9.55
CA ASP A 120 4.82 -0.63 -10.67
C ASP A 120 3.97 -1.89 -10.61
N ALA A 121 2.67 -1.73 -10.40
CA ALA A 121 1.73 -2.83 -10.26
C ALA A 121 0.95 -3.17 -11.54
N ARG A 122 1.35 -2.59 -12.68
CA ARG A 122 0.71 -2.86 -13.97
C ARG A 122 1.08 -4.23 -14.51
N ASP A 123 0.22 -4.78 -15.36
CA ASP A 123 0.50 -6.00 -16.09
C ASP A 123 1.42 -5.76 -17.32
N VAL A 124 1.63 -6.81 -18.11
CA VAL A 124 2.51 -6.75 -19.29
C VAL A 124 1.98 -5.86 -20.41
N LEU A 125 0.68 -5.54 -20.40
CA LEU A 125 0.03 -4.62 -21.33
C LEU A 125 0.01 -3.19 -20.78
N GLY A 126 0.47 -2.97 -19.54
CA GLY A 126 0.42 -1.68 -18.87
C GLY A 126 -0.92 -1.41 -18.18
N GLU A 127 -1.79 -2.41 -18.04
CA GLU A 127 -3.09 -2.26 -17.39
C GLU A 127 -2.97 -2.40 -15.86
N PRO A 128 -3.77 -1.67 -15.08
CA PRO A 128 -3.73 -1.75 -13.63
C PRO A 128 -4.18 -3.14 -13.12
N ARG A 129 -3.54 -3.65 -12.05
CA ARG A 129 -3.98 -4.85 -11.31
C ARG A 129 -4.77 -4.53 -10.04
N PHE A 130 -4.62 -3.31 -9.54
CA PHE A 130 -5.27 -2.82 -8.33
C PHE A 130 -6.33 -1.80 -8.73
N PHE A 131 -7.54 -1.97 -8.21
CA PHE A 131 -8.71 -1.17 -8.56
C PHE A 131 -9.45 -0.64 -7.33
N HIS A 132 -9.77 0.65 -7.29
CA HIS A 132 -10.50 1.27 -6.18
C HIS A 132 -11.99 0.93 -6.17
N PHE A 133 -12.52 0.54 -7.32
CA PHE A 133 -13.94 0.22 -7.49
C PHE A 133 -14.16 -1.28 -7.41
N SER A 134 -15.36 -1.67 -6.99
CA SER A 134 -15.75 -3.07 -7.01
C SER A 134 -15.81 -3.59 -8.45
N PRO A 135 -15.71 -4.93 -8.64
CA PRO A 135 -15.92 -5.52 -9.96
C PRO A 135 -17.25 -5.10 -10.59
N GLU A 136 -18.32 -4.97 -9.78
CA GLU A 136 -19.64 -4.54 -10.25
C GLU A 136 -19.61 -3.13 -10.87
N THR A 137 -19.03 -2.15 -10.15
CA THR A 137 -18.91 -0.77 -10.64
C THR A 137 -18.03 -0.70 -11.90
N MET A 138 -16.97 -1.49 -11.98
CA MET A 138 -16.09 -1.51 -13.15
C MET A 138 -16.76 -2.14 -14.39
N MET A 139 -17.56 -3.18 -14.20
CA MET A 139 -18.27 -3.86 -15.29
C MET A 139 -19.53 -3.10 -15.75
N ASN A 140 -20.04 -2.18 -14.93
CA ASN A 140 -21.22 -1.38 -15.26
C ASN A 140 -21.04 0.11 -14.93
N PRO A 141 -20.24 0.85 -15.72
CA PRO A 141 -19.91 2.25 -15.43
C PRO A 141 -21.07 3.24 -15.62
N ASN A 142 -22.24 2.79 -16.09
CA ASN A 142 -23.40 3.64 -16.41
C ASN A 142 -24.55 3.51 -15.40
N LYS A 143 -24.34 2.84 -14.27
CA LYS A 143 -25.29 2.79 -13.15
C LYS A 143 -24.80 3.63 -11.98
#